data_AF-A0A3C0JSG3-F1
#
_entry.id   AF-A0A3C0JSG3-F1
#
_cell.length_a   1.000
_cell.length_b   1.000
_cell.length_c   1.000
_cell.angle_alpha   90.00
_cell.angle_beta   90.00
_cell.angle_gamma   90.00
#
_symmetry.space_group_name_H-M   'P 1'
#
loop_
_entity.id
_entity.type
_entity.pdbx_description
1 polymer ?
#
loop_
_entity_poly.entity_id
_entity_poly.type
_entity_poly.pdbx_seq_one_letter_code
_entity_poly.pdbx_strand_id
1 'polypeptide(L)' 'DSHTSIGWDRTGIYRDLNLAFPMDRLRELVDRKVIGSLSQDYYSFMGAQRDPRKIIEETGPQAAEALHAQDVDLVFLVPV' A
#
# COMPACT_ATOMS: atom_id res chain seq x y z
N ASP A 1 -8.04 14.68 -13.97
CA ASP A 1 -8.42 13.43 -13.28
C ASP A 1 -8.69 12.37 -14.35
N SER A 2 -8.00 11.23 -14.34
CA SER A 2 -7.80 10.33 -15.50
C SER A 2 -8.20 8.86 -15.25
N HIS A 3 -8.89 8.55 -14.14
CA HIS A 3 -9.33 7.17 -13.87
C HIS A 3 -10.40 6.74 -14.88
N THR A 4 -10.21 5.58 -15.50
CA THR A 4 -10.99 5.15 -16.68
C THR A 4 -12.34 4.51 -16.33
N SER A 5 -12.53 4.08 -15.08
CA SER A 5 -13.79 3.50 -14.62
C SER A 5 -14.82 4.56 -14.24
N ILE A 6 -15.97 4.52 -14.90
CA ILE A 6 -17.13 5.39 -14.64
C ILE A 6 -17.72 5.15 -13.24
N GLY A 7 -17.59 3.93 -12.71
CA GLY A 7 -18.13 3.54 -11.40
C GLY A 7 -17.20 3.80 -10.22
N TRP A 8 -16.04 4.45 -10.44
CA TRP A 8 -15.07 4.72 -9.39
C TRP A 8 -15.48 5.90 -8.50
N ASP A 9 -16.16 5.61 -7.40
CA ASP A 9 -16.52 6.59 -6.38
C ASP A 9 -15.38 6.82 -5.38
N ARG A 10 -14.77 8.00 -5.46
CA ARG A 10 -13.67 8.43 -4.57
C ARG A 10 -14.18 9.15 -3.32
N THR A 11 -15.48 9.41 -3.22
CA THR A 11 -16.02 10.27 -2.17
C THR A 11 -15.72 9.72 -0.78
N GLY A 12 -15.74 8.38 -0.61
CA GLY A 12 -15.32 7.72 0.61
C GLY A 12 -13.86 8.02 0.97
N ILE A 13 -12.94 7.80 0.03
CA ILE A 13 -11.50 8.03 0.21
C ILE A 13 -11.21 9.51 0.52
N TYR A 14 -11.90 10.44 -0.14
CA TYR A 14 -11.73 11.88 0.14
C TYR A 14 -12.27 12.30 1.52
N ARG A 15 -13.27 11.60 2.05
CA ARG A 15 -13.75 11.84 3.43
C ARG A 15 -12.85 11.20 4.47
N ASP A 16 -12.28 10.04 4.16
CA ASP A 16 -11.32 9.34 5.03
C ASP A 16 -10.23 8.66 4.20
N LEU A 17 -9.04 9.26 4.21
CA LEU A 17 -7.87 8.74 3.49
C LEU A 17 -7.42 7.37 4.02
N ASN A 18 -7.75 7.02 5.26
CA ASN A 18 -7.41 5.71 5.83
C ASN A 18 -8.11 4.55 5.12
N LEU A 19 -9.14 4.81 4.31
CA LEU A 19 -9.77 3.79 3.47
C LEU A 19 -8.88 3.32 2.31
N ALA A 20 -7.98 4.18 1.83
CA ALA A 20 -7.02 3.84 0.77
C ALA A 20 -5.58 3.67 1.31
N PHE A 21 -5.23 4.40 2.37
CA PHE A 21 -3.89 4.38 2.95
C PHE A 21 -4.00 4.52 4.49
N PRO A 22 -4.16 3.41 5.23
CA PRO A 22 -4.55 3.36 6.65
C PRO A 22 -3.41 3.73 7.61
N MET A 23 -2.71 4.83 7.35
CA MET A 23 -1.55 5.26 8.12
C MET A 23 -1.86 5.54 9.58
N ASP A 24 -3.02 6.12 9.87
CA ASP A 24 -3.37 6.43 11.25
C ASP A 24 -3.67 5.13 12.03
N ARG A 25 -4.31 4.15 11.38
CA ARG A 25 -4.53 2.83 11.98
C ARG A 25 -3.22 2.10 12.25
N LEU A 26 -2.24 2.21 11.36
CA LEU A 26 -0.90 1.63 11.57
C LEU A 26 -0.16 2.32 12.72
N ARG A 27 -0.24 3.66 12.83
CA ARG A 27 0.33 4.41 13.96
C ARG A 27 -0.33 4.02 15.29
N GLU A 28 -1.65 3.86 15.32
CA GLU A 28 -2.36 3.38 16.50
C GLU A 28 -1.87 1.99 16.94
N LEU A 29 -1.50 1.10 16.02
CA LEU A 29 -0.93 -0.20 16.35
C LEU A 29 0.47 -0.07 16.98
N VAL A 30 1.28 0.89 16.54
CA VAL A 30 2.56 1.22 17.20
C VAL A 30 2.32 1.78 18.60
N ASP A 31 1.41 2.74 18.75
CA ASP A 31 1.09 3.37 20.04
C ASP A 31 0.58 2.34 21.06
N ARG A 32 -0.22 1.38 20.58
CA ARG A 32 -0.72 0.24 21.36
C ARG A 32 0.33 -0.86 21.57
N LYS A 33 1.52 -0.71 21.01
CA LYS A 33 2.65 -1.67 21.07
C LYS A 33 2.31 -3.06 20.50
N VAL A 34 1.40 -3.11 19.53
CA VAL A 34 1.07 -4.34 18.79
C VAL A 34 2.15 -4.63 17.75
N ILE A 35 2.67 -3.59 17.11
CA ILE A 35 3.85 -3.63 16.24
C ILE A 35 4.92 -2.69 16.79
N GLY A 36 6.19 -2.97 16.50
CA GLY A 36 7.32 -2.22 17.09
C GLY A 36 7.51 -0.84 16.47
N SER A 37 7.42 -0.75 15.14
CA SER A 37 7.69 0.48 14.38
C SER A 37 7.04 0.40 13.00
N LEU A 38 7.17 1.49 12.23
CA LEU A 38 6.81 1.55 10.82
C LEU A 38 8.05 1.76 9.97
N SER A 39 8.03 1.22 8.75
CA SER A 39 9.05 1.50 7.74
C SER A 39 9.00 2.97 7.29
N GLN A 40 10.12 3.47 6.78
CA GLN A 40 10.22 4.80 6.18
C GLN A 40 9.56 4.84 4.79
N ASP A 41 9.61 3.73 4.05
CA ASP A 41 9.16 3.65 2.67
C ASP A 41 7.89 2.80 2.51
N TYR A 42 7.01 3.23 1.59
CA TYR A 42 5.75 2.57 1.26
C TYR A 42 5.66 2.40 -0.25
N TYR A 43 5.19 1.24 -0.69
CA TYR A 43 5.13 0.88 -2.10
C TYR A 43 3.68 0.80 -2.56
N SER A 44 3.42 1.27 -3.77
CA SER A 44 2.13 1.11 -4.45
C SER A 44 2.36 0.70 -5.90
N PHE A 45 1.37 0.00 -6.46
CA PHE A 45 1.38 -0.39 -7.87
C PHE A 45 0.12 0.18 -8.52
N MET A 46 0.24 0.67 -9.75
CA MET A 46 -0.94 1.06 -10.53
C MET A 46 -1.84 -0.17 -10.68
N GLY A 47 -3.11 -0.08 -10.28
CA GLY A 47 -4.03 -1.23 -10.26
C GLY A 47 -4.59 -1.62 -11.63
N ALA A 48 -4.78 -0.66 -12.54
CA ALA A 48 -5.32 -0.89 -13.89
C ALA A 48 -4.28 -1.51 -14.85
N GLN A 49 -3.59 -2.58 -14.41
CA GLN A 49 -2.62 -3.32 -15.21
C GLN A 49 -3.33 -4.23 -16.19
N ARG A 50 -2.98 -4.09 -17.47
CA ARG A 50 -3.42 -5.03 -18.51
C ARG A 50 -2.55 -6.29 -18.56
N ASP A 51 -1.32 -6.19 -18.07
CA ASP A 51 -0.34 -7.27 -18.02
C ASP A 51 0.41 -7.23 -16.67
N PRO A 52 0.16 -8.19 -15.77
CA PRO A 52 0.77 -8.19 -14.45
C PRO A 52 2.19 -8.77 -14.43
N ARG A 53 2.71 -9.33 -15.54
CA ARG A 53 4.00 -10.03 -15.56
C ARG A 53 5.13 -9.17 -15.02
N LYS A 54 5.20 -7.90 -15.42
CA LYS A 54 6.23 -6.98 -14.92
C LYS A 54 6.19 -6.80 -13.40
N ILE A 55 4.99 -6.78 -12.80
CA ILE A 55 4.86 -6.71 -11.34
C ILE A 55 5.32 -8.02 -10.69
N ILE A 56 4.89 -9.15 -11.25
CA ILE A 56 5.18 -10.46 -10.67
C ILE A 56 6.67 -10.82 -10.79
N GLU A 57 7.28 -10.53 -11.94
CA GLU A 57 8.62 -10.98 -12.30
C GLU A 57 9.71 -9.96 -11.98
N GLU A 58 9.39 -8.66 -11.94
CA GLU A 58 10.40 -7.60 -11.77
C GLU A 58 10.10 -6.70 -10.56
N THR A 59 9.03 -5.89 -10.62
CA THR A 59 8.89 -4.77 -9.65
C THR A 59 8.36 -5.20 -8.29
N GLY A 60 7.61 -6.29 -8.22
CA GLY A 60 7.18 -6.92 -6.97
C GLY A 60 8.37 -7.49 -6.20
N PRO A 61 9.21 -8.34 -6.81
CA PRO A 61 10.47 -8.79 -6.22
C PRO A 61 11.38 -7.64 -5.79
N GLN A 62 11.55 -6.60 -6.61
CA GLN A 62 12.35 -5.42 -6.24
C GLN A 62 11.82 -4.70 -4.99
N ALA A 63 10.49 -4.52 -4.88
CA ALA A 63 9.89 -3.92 -3.70
C ALA A 63 10.07 -4.81 -2.46
N ALA A 64 9.96 -6.14 -2.62
CA ALA A 64 10.19 -7.09 -1.54
C ALA A 64 11.66 -7.07 -1.05
N GLU A 65 12.62 -7.01 -1.97
CA GLU A 65 14.05 -6.88 -1.63
C GLU A 65 14.33 -5.57 -0.88
N ALA A 66 13.75 -4.45 -1.33
CA ALA A 66 13.93 -3.15 -0.68
C ALA A 66 13.30 -3.11 0.72
N LEU A 67 12.12 -3.74 0.91
CA LEU A 67 11.49 -3.89 2.24
C LEU A 67 12.33 -4.79 3.15
N HIS A 68 12.83 -5.91 2.62
CA HIS A 68 13.68 -6.82 3.38
C HIS A 68 14.99 -6.17 3.82
N ALA A 69 15.60 -5.35 2.95
CA ALA A 69 16.80 -4.58 3.29
C ALA A 69 16.58 -3.51 4.37
N GLN A 70 15.32 -3.19 4.69
CA GLN A 70 14.92 -2.29 5.78
C GLN A 70 14.43 -3.05 7.03
N ASP A 71 14.71 -4.36 7.11
CA ASP A 71 14.28 -5.23 8.22
C ASP A 71 12.75 -5.22 8.43
N VAL A 72 11.97 -5.11 7.35
CA VAL A 72 10.51 -5.20 7.44
C VAL A 72 10.07 -6.66 7.64
N ASP A 73 9.42 -6.92 8.78
CA ASP A 73 8.89 -8.24 9.13
C ASP A 73 7.54 -8.57 8.48
N LEU A 74 6.69 -7.55 8.28
CA LEU A 74 5.29 -7.71 7.85
C LEU A 74 4.88 -6.59 6.90
N VAL A 75 4.09 -6.93 5.88
CA VAL A 75 3.47 -5.97 4.96
C VAL A 75 1.96 -6.05 5.08
N PHE A 76 1.31 -4.88 5.15
CA PHE A 76 -0.14 -4.77 5.06
C PHE A 76 -0.55 -4.36 3.64
N LEU A 77 -1.14 -5.29 2.89
CA LEU A 77 -1.57 -5.04 1.52
C LEU A 77 -3.00 -4.48 1.50
N VAL A 78 -3.15 -3.27 0.97
CA VAL A 78 -4.44 -2.57 0.87
C VAL A 78 -4.91 -2.57 -0.59
N PRO A 79 -5.97 -3.31 -0.93
CA PRO A 79 -6.57 -3.23 -2.25
C PRO A 79 -7.40 -1.95 -2.37
N VAL A 80 -7.09 -1.13 -3.37
CA VAL A 80 -7.80 0.12 -3.69
C VAL A 80 -8.31 0.07 -5.13
#